data_AF-A0A5N6BLQ8-F1
#
_entry.id   AF-A0A5N6BLQ8-F1
#
_cell.length_a   1.000
_cell.length_b   1.000
_cell.length_c   1.000
_cell.angle_alpha   90.00
_cell.angle_beta   90.00
_cell.angle_gamma   90.00
#
_symmetry.space_group_name_H-M   'P 1'
#
loop_
_entity.id
_entity.type
_entity.pdbx_description
1 polymer ?
#
loop_
_entity_poly.entity_id
_entity_poly.type
_entity_poly.pdbx_seq_one_letter_code
_entity_poly.pdbx_strand_id
1 'polypeptide(L)'
;MNPAALFAGGLAAGLAAGTASCAAVQGGLLIGLVSPSGDRHGPSRGLPPVVAFLTGRLAAHTALGALLGLAGAVVQVGPRTRAALLVAAGTAVVVLAVRMLRRRRETGCTPARKGPASAGGDPSGCSCPDGGHGQDDVPPDGAARGTGARSPTLVRAAALGMATIFVPCGVTIGMEVVAVSAGSALGGAAALAGLALGTAPAFAALGLLLRTLAATRLAALAGIAALAAGLFTVGSGLRLGGWLPDFSLPQLGSPAAAAAGRALTGADGVQRLTIWATPEGFRPGIAVAAAGRPVEIAFRTDDNRGCTRTLAIDDRDVVLPVTGERVVRLAAHPEGRLRYACGMGMYVGFVRFERVP
;
A
#
# COMPACT_ATOMS: atom_id res chain seq x y z
N MET A 1 20.20 3.64 -13.32
CA MET A 1 20.18 2.82 -12.09
C MET A 1 20.36 1.36 -12.48
N ASN A 2 21.07 0.55 -11.70
CA ASN A 2 21.25 -0.87 -12.03
C ASN A 2 19.93 -1.63 -11.83
N PRO A 3 19.40 -2.33 -12.86
CA PRO A 3 18.11 -3.03 -12.78
C PRO A 3 18.12 -4.13 -11.71
N ALA A 4 19.27 -4.76 -11.47
CA ALA A 4 19.43 -5.74 -10.39
C ALA A 4 19.22 -5.13 -9.00
N ALA A 5 19.68 -3.91 -8.75
CA ALA A 5 19.47 -3.23 -7.48
C ALA A 5 18.01 -2.81 -7.27
N LEU A 6 17.33 -2.42 -8.35
CA LEU A 6 15.90 -2.11 -8.33
C LEU A 6 15.05 -3.37 -8.08
N PHE A 7 15.41 -4.49 -8.71
CA PHE A 7 14.78 -5.78 -8.46
C PHE A 7 14.96 -6.22 -6.99
N ALA A 8 16.19 -6.15 -6.47
CA ALA A 8 16.48 -6.51 -5.08
C ALA A 8 15.74 -5.59 -4.09
N GLY A 9 15.67 -4.29 -4.38
CA GLY A 9 14.88 -3.33 -3.59
C GLY A 9 13.39 -3.68 -3.58
N GLY A 10 12.83 -4.03 -4.75
CA GLY A 10 11.44 -4.49 -4.84
C GLY A 10 11.19 -5.80 -4.12
N LEU A 11 12.10 -6.77 -4.23
CA LEU A 11 12.02 -8.05 -3.54
C LEU A 11 12.01 -7.86 -2.02
N ALA A 12 12.95 -7.07 -1.50
CA ALA A 12 13.05 -6.74 -0.08
C ALA A 12 11.81 -5.99 0.42
N ALA A 13 11.32 -5.00 -0.35
CA ALA A 13 10.10 -4.28 -0.04
C ALA A 13 8.88 -5.22 -0.01
N GLY A 14 8.79 -6.17 -0.96
CA GLY A 14 7.72 -7.15 -1.02
C GLY A 14 7.73 -8.13 0.15
N LEU A 15 8.91 -8.59 0.56
CA LEU A 15 9.08 -9.46 1.73
C LEU A 15 8.75 -8.71 3.04
N ALA A 16 9.22 -7.46 3.18
CA ALA A 16 8.97 -6.64 4.36
C ALA A 16 7.50 -6.21 4.50
N ALA A 17 6.84 -5.91 3.37
CA ALA A 17 5.45 -5.42 3.35
C ALA A 17 4.39 -6.51 3.25
N GLY A 18 4.77 -7.73 2.86
CA GLY A 18 3.83 -8.82 2.55
C GLY A 18 2.95 -9.27 3.72
N THR A 19 3.21 -8.84 4.95
CA THR A 19 2.72 -9.51 6.15
C THR A 19 1.43 -8.98 6.78
N ALA A 20 0.83 -7.87 6.35
CA ALA A 20 -0.38 -7.38 7.05
C ALA A 20 -1.50 -6.81 6.17
N SER A 21 -1.23 -5.79 5.35
CA SER A 21 -2.30 -4.92 4.85
C SER A 21 -2.85 -5.32 3.48
N CYS A 22 -2.00 -5.53 2.48
CA CYS A 22 -2.45 -5.84 1.11
C CYS A 22 -2.93 -7.30 0.98
N ALA A 23 -2.31 -8.21 1.74
CA ALA A 23 -2.65 -9.63 1.75
C ALA A 23 -4.06 -9.87 2.32
N ALA A 24 -4.48 -9.12 3.35
CA ALA A 24 -5.83 -9.23 3.92
C ALA A 24 -6.93 -8.82 2.93
N VAL A 25 -6.75 -7.70 2.22
CA VAL A 25 -7.73 -7.19 1.24
C VAL A 25 -7.82 -8.12 0.03
N GLN A 26 -6.68 -8.51 -0.54
CA GLN A 26 -6.64 -9.34 -1.75
C GLN A 26 -6.93 -10.82 -1.46
N GLY A 27 -6.59 -11.30 -0.26
CA GLY A 27 -6.95 -12.63 0.23
C GLY A 27 -8.46 -12.78 0.43
N GLY A 28 -9.15 -11.74 0.93
CA GLY A 28 -10.62 -11.72 1.02
C GLY A 28 -11.32 -11.90 -0.33
N LEU A 29 -10.78 -11.28 -1.38
CA LEU A 29 -11.29 -11.41 -2.75
C LEU A 29 -11.03 -12.81 -3.34
N LEU A 30 -9.89 -13.41 -3.02
CA LEU A 30 -9.55 -14.78 -3.38
C LEU A 30 -10.51 -15.79 -2.73
N ILE A 31 -10.84 -15.61 -1.43
CA ILE A 31 -11.76 -16.49 -0.69
C ILE A 31 -13.18 -16.47 -1.31
N GLY A 32 -13.67 -15.29 -1.71
CA GLY A 32 -15.00 -15.15 -2.30
C GLY A 32 -15.18 -15.93 -3.63
N LEU A 33 -14.07 -16.22 -4.32
CA LEU A 33 -14.08 -16.86 -5.64
C LEU A 33 -13.55 -18.31 -5.62
N VAL A 34 -12.81 -18.69 -4.58
CA VAL A 34 -12.41 -20.08 -4.29
C VAL A 34 -13.46 -20.77 -3.39
N SER A 35 -14.69 -20.24 -3.33
CA SER A 35 -15.80 -21.02 -2.80
C SER A 35 -15.97 -22.25 -3.69
N PRO A 36 -15.95 -23.47 -3.12
CA PRO A 36 -15.90 -24.70 -3.90
C PRO A 36 -17.18 -24.83 -4.71
N SER A 37 -17.07 -24.67 -6.03
CA SER A 37 -18.08 -25.20 -6.95
C SER A 37 -17.93 -26.72 -6.96
N GLY A 38 -18.69 -27.40 -6.10
CA GLY A 38 -19.13 -28.79 -6.27
C GLY A 38 -18.12 -29.94 -6.21
N ASP A 39 -16.83 -29.74 -6.47
CA ASP A 39 -15.89 -30.87 -6.57
C ASP A 39 -15.11 -31.09 -5.27
N ARG A 40 -15.59 -32.07 -4.50
CA ARG A 40 -14.79 -32.74 -3.47
C ARG A 40 -13.55 -33.38 -4.13
N HIS A 41 -12.45 -33.48 -3.36
CA HIS A 41 -11.24 -34.32 -3.54
C HIS A 41 -9.90 -33.64 -3.95
N GLY A 42 -8.90 -33.69 -3.05
CA GLY A 42 -7.46 -33.68 -3.34
C GLY A 42 -6.61 -32.50 -2.80
N PRO A 43 -5.48 -32.73 -2.07
CA PRO A 43 -4.56 -31.67 -1.65
C PRO A 43 -3.80 -30.99 -2.81
N SER A 44 -3.62 -31.67 -3.94
CA SER A 44 -2.79 -31.24 -5.09
C SER A 44 -3.49 -30.34 -6.13
N ARG A 45 -4.82 -30.19 -6.10
CA ARG A 45 -5.59 -29.39 -7.10
C ARG A 45 -5.97 -27.97 -6.65
N GLY A 46 -5.51 -27.52 -5.48
CA GLY A 46 -5.66 -26.13 -5.01
C GLY A 46 -4.55 -25.17 -5.45
N LEU A 47 -3.40 -25.70 -5.89
CA LEU A 47 -2.29 -24.90 -6.44
C LEU A 47 -2.61 -24.16 -7.77
N PRO A 48 -3.32 -24.76 -8.74
CA PRO A 48 -3.57 -24.13 -10.04
C PRO A 48 -4.21 -22.73 -9.96
N PRO A 49 -5.27 -22.47 -9.17
CA PRO A 49 -5.85 -21.12 -9.08
C PRO A 49 -4.94 -20.12 -8.37
N VAL A 50 -4.18 -20.53 -7.35
CA VAL A 50 -3.21 -19.65 -6.66
C VAL A 50 -2.07 -19.28 -7.60
N VAL A 51 -1.54 -20.26 -8.35
CA VAL A 51 -0.49 -20.03 -9.37
C VAL A 51 -1.02 -19.15 -10.51
N ALA A 52 -2.25 -19.37 -10.98
CA ALA A 52 -2.86 -18.52 -12.00
C ALA A 52 -3.06 -17.07 -11.52
N PHE A 53 -3.47 -16.89 -10.26
CA PHE A 53 -3.56 -15.57 -9.64
C PHE A 53 -2.20 -14.88 -9.53
N LEU A 54 -1.17 -15.58 -9.03
CA LEU A 54 0.18 -15.05 -8.86
C LEU A 54 0.84 -14.71 -10.20
N THR A 55 0.65 -15.54 -11.22
CA THR A 55 1.18 -15.28 -12.58
C THR A 55 0.47 -14.11 -13.24
N GLY A 56 -0.86 -14.00 -13.13
CA GLY A 56 -1.61 -12.84 -13.59
C GLY A 56 -1.17 -11.54 -12.90
N ARG A 57 -0.97 -11.58 -11.58
CA ARG A 57 -0.44 -10.45 -10.81
C ARG A 57 0.96 -10.06 -11.26
N LEU A 58 1.86 -11.02 -11.39
CA LEU A 58 3.25 -10.79 -11.79
C LEU A 58 3.29 -10.15 -13.18
N ALA A 59 2.58 -10.71 -14.15
CA ALA A 59 2.51 -10.17 -15.51
C ALA A 59 1.94 -8.75 -15.55
N ALA A 60 0.90 -8.47 -14.76
CA ALA A 60 0.32 -7.14 -14.68
C ALA A 60 1.31 -6.12 -14.10
N HIS A 61 1.96 -6.45 -12.97
CA HIS A 61 2.92 -5.56 -12.30
C HIS A 61 4.17 -5.33 -13.14
N THR A 62 4.68 -6.35 -13.85
CA THR A 62 5.83 -6.17 -14.74
C THR A 62 5.48 -5.27 -15.92
N ALA A 63 4.30 -5.46 -16.54
CA ALA A 63 3.83 -4.63 -17.64
C ALA A 63 3.61 -3.18 -17.20
N LEU A 64 2.93 -2.96 -16.06
CA LEU A 64 2.74 -1.62 -15.50
C LEU A 64 4.08 -0.96 -15.16
N GLY A 65 5.02 -1.71 -14.59
CA GLY A 65 6.35 -1.21 -14.24
C GLY A 65 7.15 -0.78 -15.47
N ALA A 66 7.05 -1.55 -16.56
CA ALA A 66 7.67 -1.18 -17.83
C ALA A 66 7.07 0.11 -18.40
N LEU A 67 5.74 0.23 -18.40
CA LEU A 67 5.02 1.40 -18.89
C LEU A 67 5.35 2.65 -18.07
N LEU A 68 5.32 2.54 -16.73
CA LEU A 68 5.68 3.64 -15.82
C LEU A 68 7.15 4.03 -15.94
N GLY A 69 8.05 3.06 -16.11
CA GLY A 69 9.47 3.31 -16.31
C GLY A 69 9.76 4.06 -17.62
N LEU A 70 9.00 3.79 -18.69
CA LEU A 70 9.04 4.55 -19.94
C LEU A 70 8.45 5.95 -19.76
N ALA A 71 7.27 6.05 -19.13
CA ALA A 71 6.58 7.32 -18.93
C ALA A 71 7.33 8.27 -17.98
N GLY A 72 8.11 7.74 -17.04
CA GLY A 72 8.89 8.53 -16.09
C GLY A 72 10.02 9.35 -16.70
N ALA A 73 10.37 9.12 -17.98
CA ALA A 73 11.22 10.02 -18.73
C ALA A 73 10.51 11.36 -19.08
N VAL A 74 9.18 11.42 -19.02
CA VAL A 74 8.37 12.56 -19.50
C VAL A 74 7.39 13.11 -18.45
N VAL A 75 6.99 12.31 -17.45
CA VAL A 75 5.94 12.68 -16.48
C VAL A 75 6.38 12.46 -15.03
N GLN A 76 6.62 13.55 -14.30
CA GLN A 76 6.69 13.51 -12.84
C GLN A 76 5.32 13.90 -12.25
N VAL A 77 4.62 12.93 -11.67
CA VAL A 77 3.34 13.16 -10.99
C VAL A 77 3.62 13.87 -9.66
N GLY A 78 3.14 15.09 -9.51
CA GLY A 78 3.41 15.91 -8.32
C GLY A 78 2.91 15.29 -7.00
N PRO A 79 3.46 15.69 -5.84
CA PRO A 79 3.08 15.14 -4.53
C PRO A 79 1.58 15.28 -4.21
N ARG A 80 0.94 16.36 -4.66
CA ARG A 80 -0.49 16.65 -4.41
C ARG A 80 -1.44 15.75 -5.21
N THR A 81 -1.12 15.47 -6.47
CA THR A 81 -1.94 14.55 -7.28
C THR A 81 -1.78 13.12 -6.78
N ARG A 82 -0.57 12.74 -6.36
CA ARG A 82 -0.32 11.46 -5.68
C ARG A 82 -1.08 11.35 -4.36
N ALA A 83 -1.10 12.41 -3.56
CA ALA A 83 -1.91 12.48 -2.34
C ALA A 83 -3.40 12.29 -2.63
N ALA A 84 -3.94 12.94 -3.69
CA ALA A 84 -5.33 12.78 -4.10
C ALA A 84 -5.65 11.32 -4.46
N LEU A 85 -4.78 10.70 -5.27
CA LEU A 85 -4.92 9.30 -5.67
C LEU A 85 -4.86 8.35 -4.46
N LEU A 86 -3.96 8.61 -3.49
CA LEU A 86 -3.87 7.84 -2.24
C LEU A 86 -5.15 7.93 -1.40
N VAL A 87 -5.70 9.14 -1.27
CA VAL A 87 -6.95 9.36 -0.53
C VAL A 87 -8.12 8.66 -1.23
N ALA A 88 -8.23 8.79 -2.55
CA ALA A 88 -9.28 8.13 -3.33
C ALA A 88 -9.21 6.60 -3.21
N ALA A 89 -8.02 6.01 -3.42
CA ALA A 89 -7.80 4.58 -3.30
C ALA A 89 -8.08 4.06 -1.87
N GLY A 90 -7.55 4.75 -0.86
CA GLY A 90 -7.81 4.41 0.55
C GLY A 90 -9.30 4.46 0.88
N THR A 91 -10.02 5.47 0.40
CA THR A 91 -11.47 5.61 0.62
C THR A 91 -12.24 4.48 -0.04
N ALA A 92 -11.89 4.10 -1.27
CA ALA A 92 -12.52 2.96 -1.95
C ALA A 92 -12.34 1.64 -1.18
N VAL A 93 -11.14 1.39 -0.63
CA VAL A 93 -10.86 0.21 0.20
C VAL A 93 -11.67 0.25 1.50
N VAL A 94 -11.78 1.41 2.16
CA VAL A 94 -12.62 1.56 3.36
C VAL A 94 -14.08 1.26 3.03
N VAL A 95 -14.61 1.80 1.94
CA VAL A 95 -16.00 1.54 1.50
C VAL A 95 -16.22 0.04 1.25
N LEU A 96 -15.28 -0.62 0.56
CA LEU A 96 -15.36 -2.07 0.33
C LEU A 96 -15.32 -2.86 1.64
N ALA A 97 -14.40 -2.52 2.54
CA ALA A 97 -14.26 -3.16 3.84
C ALA A 97 -15.54 -3.02 4.69
N VAL A 98 -16.12 -1.81 4.73
CA VAL A 98 -17.41 -1.55 5.40
C VAL A 98 -18.54 -2.36 4.76
N ARG A 99 -18.61 -2.42 3.42
CA ARG A 99 -19.61 -3.23 2.70
C ARG A 99 -19.48 -4.73 3.05
N MET A 100 -18.25 -5.26 3.11
CA MET A 100 -18.02 -6.65 3.53
C MET A 100 -18.43 -6.90 4.98
N LEU A 101 -18.11 -5.98 5.90
CA LEU A 101 -18.50 -6.08 7.31
C LEU A 101 -20.01 -5.97 7.51
N ARG A 102 -20.71 -5.12 6.75
CA ARG A 102 -22.18 -4.99 6.77
C ARG A 102 -22.88 -6.26 6.29
N ARG A 103 -22.50 -6.80 5.12
CA ARG A 103 -23.08 -8.05 4.58
C ARG A 103 -22.96 -9.23 5.55
N ARG A 104 -21.87 -9.31 6.35
CA ARG A 104 -21.75 -10.35 7.38
C ARG A 104 -22.68 -10.17 8.58
N ARG A 105 -22.98 -8.93 8.97
CA ARG A 105 -23.93 -8.68 10.08
C ARG A 105 -25.34 -9.10 9.68
N GLU A 106 -25.70 -8.91 8.41
CA GLU A 106 -26.99 -9.29 7.85
C GLU A 106 -27.14 -10.82 7.74
N THR A 107 -26.11 -11.55 7.31
CA THR A 107 -26.14 -13.03 7.30
C THR A 107 -26.04 -13.67 8.68
N GLY A 108 -25.59 -12.92 9.69
CA GLY A 108 -25.53 -13.37 11.08
C GLY A 108 -26.79 -13.08 11.91
N CYS A 109 -27.80 -12.40 11.35
CA CYS A 109 -29.01 -12.00 12.06
C CYS A 109 -30.25 -12.10 11.16
N THR A 110 -30.63 -13.32 10.77
CA THR A 110 -32.01 -13.59 10.38
C THR A 110 -32.71 -14.40 11.48
N PRO A 111 -33.70 -13.83 12.20
CA PRO A 111 -34.55 -14.64 13.06
C PRO A 111 -35.37 -15.57 12.14
N ALA A 112 -35.30 -16.87 12.42
CA ALA A 112 -36.06 -17.89 11.71
C ALA A 112 -37.56 -17.48 11.69
N ARG A 113 -38.08 -17.22 10.49
CA ARG A 113 -39.50 -16.95 10.29
C ARG A 113 -40.24 -18.25 10.66
N LYS A 114 -41.03 -18.23 11.74
CA LYS A 114 -41.92 -19.34 12.12
C LYS A 114 -42.83 -19.69 10.94
N GLY A 115 -42.56 -20.82 10.30
CA GLY A 115 -43.56 -21.54 9.49
C GLY A 115 -44.61 -22.18 10.40
N PRO A 116 -45.80 -22.53 9.87
CA PRO A 116 -46.94 -22.97 10.66
C PRO A 116 -46.65 -24.30 11.37
N ALA A 117 -47.23 -24.42 12.55
CA ALA A 117 -46.99 -25.41 13.58
C ALA A 117 -46.95 -26.87 13.08
N SER A 118 -45.88 -27.58 13.44
CA SER A 118 -45.92 -29.02 13.68
C SER A 118 -45.31 -29.29 15.06
N ALA A 119 -46.00 -30.15 15.80
CA ALA A 119 -45.84 -30.36 17.23
C ALA A 119 -44.64 -31.27 17.57
N GLY A 120 -43.91 -30.89 18.62
CA GLY A 120 -43.07 -31.78 19.41
C GLY A 120 -41.56 -31.53 19.33
N GLY A 121 -40.98 -31.02 20.44
CA GLY A 121 -39.60 -31.31 20.83
C GLY A 121 -38.55 -30.18 20.78
N ASP A 122 -38.22 -29.69 21.97
CA ASP A 122 -36.94 -29.11 22.46
C ASP A 122 -36.51 -27.64 22.12
N PRO A 123 -36.41 -26.72 23.12
CA PRO A 123 -36.07 -25.32 22.91
C PRO A 123 -34.61 -24.97 23.29
N SER A 124 -33.61 -25.54 22.61
CA SER A 124 -32.24 -24.99 22.64
C SER A 124 -31.35 -25.62 21.56
N GLY A 125 -31.61 -25.28 20.31
CA GLY A 125 -30.76 -25.66 19.18
C GLY A 125 -30.48 -24.46 18.30
N CYS A 126 -29.37 -23.76 18.54
CA CYS A 126 -28.81 -22.86 17.54
C CYS A 126 -28.19 -23.73 16.43
N SER A 127 -28.99 -24.11 15.44
CA SER A 127 -28.50 -24.73 14.22
C SER A 127 -28.03 -23.63 13.26
N CYS A 128 -26.72 -23.43 13.20
CA CYS A 128 -26.09 -22.69 12.11
C CYS A 128 -26.37 -23.42 10.79
N PRO A 129 -26.90 -22.78 9.75
CA PRO A 129 -26.80 -23.34 8.42
C PRO A 129 -25.35 -23.21 7.99
N ASP A 130 -24.67 -24.34 7.88
CA ASP A 130 -23.42 -24.44 7.15
C ASP A 130 -23.64 -23.92 5.72
N GLY A 131 -22.74 -23.01 5.32
CA GLY A 131 -22.26 -22.82 3.96
C GLY A 131 -23.26 -22.94 2.81
N GLY A 132 -23.76 -21.79 2.37
CA GLY A 132 -23.85 -21.47 0.95
C GLY A 132 -25.15 -21.85 0.27
N HIS A 133 -26.00 -20.85 0.02
CA HIS A 133 -26.71 -20.68 -1.25
C HIS A 133 -27.18 -19.23 -1.35
N GLY A 134 -26.97 -18.64 -2.53
CA GLY A 134 -27.29 -17.25 -2.85
C GLY A 134 -26.64 -16.88 -4.17
N GLN A 135 -27.06 -17.57 -5.24
CA GLN A 135 -26.85 -17.15 -6.61
C GLN A 135 -27.54 -15.80 -6.79
N ASP A 136 -26.78 -14.75 -7.08
CA ASP A 136 -27.30 -13.63 -7.84
C ASP A 136 -26.97 -13.92 -9.30
N ASP A 137 -28.01 -14.25 -10.07
CA ASP A 137 -27.99 -14.43 -11.51
C ASP A 137 -27.44 -13.17 -12.20
N VAL A 138 -26.26 -13.29 -12.81
CA VAL A 138 -25.78 -12.32 -13.82
C VAL A 138 -25.88 -13.02 -15.17
N PRO A 139 -26.69 -12.51 -16.11
CA PRO A 139 -26.90 -13.17 -17.41
C PRO A 139 -25.62 -13.12 -18.25
N PRO A 140 -25.33 -14.17 -19.05
CA PRO A 140 -24.14 -14.21 -19.89
C PRO A 140 -24.48 -13.66 -21.27
N ASP A 141 -24.02 -12.46 -21.61
CA ASP A 141 -24.04 -12.02 -23.00
C ASP A 141 -22.75 -11.26 -23.35
N GLY A 142 -22.17 -11.61 -24.49
CA GLY A 142 -21.19 -10.77 -25.19
C GLY A 142 -19.85 -11.42 -25.47
N ALA A 143 -19.80 -12.18 -26.56
CA ALA A 143 -18.61 -12.81 -27.11
C ALA A 143 -17.44 -11.85 -27.38
N ALA A 144 -16.21 -12.28 -27.07
CA ALA A 144 -15.03 -11.93 -27.86
C ALA A 144 -14.09 -13.13 -27.92
N ARG A 145 -13.88 -13.59 -29.15
CA ARG A 145 -13.10 -14.75 -29.61
C ARG A 145 -11.62 -14.63 -29.24
N GLY A 146 -10.98 -15.76 -28.92
CA GLY A 146 -9.53 -15.92 -29.09
C GLY A 146 -8.83 -16.82 -28.06
N THR A 147 -8.56 -18.05 -28.48
CA THR A 147 -7.45 -18.96 -28.10
C THR A 147 -7.33 -19.54 -26.67
N GLY A 148 -7.51 -20.87 -26.61
CA GLY A 148 -6.93 -21.77 -25.62
C GLY A 148 -7.86 -22.16 -24.47
N ALA A 149 -8.35 -23.39 -24.48
CA ALA A 149 -9.19 -23.97 -23.42
C ALA A 149 -8.45 -23.97 -22.06
N ARG A 150 -8.61 -22.89 -21.29
CA ARG A 150 -8.30 -22.82 -19.85
C ARG A 150 -9.63 -22.87 -19.10
N SER A 151 -9.69 -23.63 -18.01
CA SER A 151 -10.89 -23.70 -17.18
C SER A 151 -11.33 -22.29 -16.74
N PRO A 152 -12.64 -22.01 -16.65
CA PRO A 152 -13.17 -20.68 -16.32
C PRO A 152 -12.68 -20.16 -14.96
N THR A 153 -12.31 -21.07 -14.05
CA THR A 153 -11.72 -20.78 -12.74
C THR A 153 -10.29 -20.25 -12.81
N LEU A 154 -9.44 -20.76 -13.72
CA LEU A 154 -8.06 -20.28 -13.90
C LEU A 154 -8.03 -18.90 -14.57
N VAL A 155 -8.91 -18.67 -15.55
CA VAL A 155 -9.02 -17.37 -16.22
C VAL A 155 -9.51 -16.30 -15.25
N ARG A 156 -10.53 -16.61 -14.44
CA ARG A 156 -11.00 -15.70 -13.37
C ARG A 156 -9.91 -15.39 -12.36
N ALA A 157 -9.15 -16.40 -11.90
CA ALA A 157 -8.05 -16.20 -10.97
C ALA A 157 -6.94 -15.30 -11.56
N ALA A 158 -6.56 -15.52 -12.81
CA ALA A 158 -5.58 -14.68 -13.50
C ALA A 158 -6.09 -13.25 -13.73
N ALA A 159 -7.35 -13.09 -14.14
CA ALA A 159 -7.98 -11.78 -14.32
C ALA A 159 -8.05 -10.99 -13.00
N LEU A 160 -8.31 -11.68 -11.90
CA LEU A 160 -8.29 -11.08 -10.56
C LEU A 160 -6.88 -10.67 -10.14
N GLY A 161 -5.89 -11.51 -10.46
CA GLY A 161 -4.47 -11.19 -10.31
C GLY A 161 -4.12 -9.91 -11.08
N MET A 162 -4.59 -9.77 -12.31
CA MET A 162 -4.44 -8.53 -13.09
C MET A 162 -5.18 -7.35 -12.46
N ALA A 163 -6.40 -7.58 -11.94
CA ALA A 163 -7.21 -6.56 -11.29
C ALA A 163 -6.57 -6.00 -10.01
N THR A 164 -5.59 -6.69 -9.41
CA THR A 164 -4.87 -6.18 -8.23
C THR A 164 -4.14 -4.87 -8.47
N ILE A 165 -3.86 -4.52 -9.73
CA ILE A 165 -3.33 -3.19 -10.12
C ILE A 165 -4.25 -2.05 -9.71
N PHE A 166 -5.57 -2.26 -9.73
CA PHE A 166 -6.55 -1.23 -9.39
C PHE A 166 -6.74 -1.06 -7.89
N VAL A 167 -6.11 -1.90 -7.06
CA VAL A 167 -6.12 -1.80 -5.60
C VAL A 167 -4.70 -1.50 -5.11
N PRO A 168 -4.14 -0.32 -5.45
CA PRO A 168 -2.79 0.03 -5.06
C PRO A 168 -2.75 0.19 -3.53
N CYS A 169 -1.82 -0.52 -2.89
CA CYS A 169 -1.49 -0.27 -1.50
C CYS A 169 -0.24 0.61 -1.41
N GLY A 170 -0.03 1.31 -0.30
CA GLY A 170 1.00 2.36 -0.17
C GLY A 170 2.42 1.93 -0.57
N VAL A 171 2.74 0.64 -0.43
CA VAL A 171 4.02 0.06 -0.85
C VAL A 171 4.12 -0.06 -2.37
N THR A 172 3.05 -0.50 -3.04
CA THR A 172 2.98 -0.50 -4.52
C THR A 172 3.14 0.92 -5.05
N ILE A 173 2.48 1.91 -4.43
CA ILE A 173 2.60 3.33 -4.82
C ILE A 173 4.03 3.86 -4.61
N GLY A 174 4.72 3.42 -3.56
CA GLY A 174 6.14 3.71 -3.35
C GLY A 174 7.01 3.15 -4.49
N MET A 175 6.78 1.90 -4.84
CA MET A 175 7.53 1.21 -5.88
C MET A 175 7.18 1.68 -7.31
N GLU A 176 5.96 2.15 -7.54
CA GLU A 176 5.56 2.81 -8.79
C GLU A 176 6.35 4.11 -8.99
N VAL A 177 6.56 4.89 -7.93
CA VAL A 177 7.41 6.09 -8.02
C VAL A 177 8.88 5.74 -8.23
N VAL A 178 9.37 4.67 -7.57
CA VAL A 178 10.71 4.16 -7.88
C VAL A 178 10.80 3.73 -9.35
N ALA A 179 9.77 3.07 -9.88
CA ALA A 179 9.72 2.65 -11.28
C ALA A 179 9.71 3.85 -12.25
N VAL A 180 8.90 4.87 -11.99
CA VAL A 180 8.90 6.14 -12.75
C VAL A 180 10.29 6.80 -12.68
N SER A 181 10.89 6.88 -11.49
CA SER A 181 12.22 7.50 -11.31
C SER A 181 13.37 6.71 -11.94
N ALA A 182 13.15 5.43 -12.28
CA ALA A 182 14.17 4.61 -12.93
C ALA A 182 14.42 5.04 -14.40
N GLY A 183 13.49 5.79 -15.01
CA GLY A 183 13.63 6.38 -16.35
C GLY A 183 13.86 5.36 -17.47
N SER A 184 13.60 4.09 -17.23
CA SER A 184 13.82 2.99 -18.19
C SER A 184 12.78 1.89 -17.98
N ALA A 185 12.29 1.32 -19.09
CA ALA A 185 11.32 0.22 -19.06
C ALA A 185 11.81 -0.96 -18.20
N LEU A 186 13.07 -1.36 -18.41
CA LEU A 186 13.71 -2.46 -17.69
C LEU A 186 13.85 -2.17 -16.19
N GLY A 187 14.21 -0.95 -15.81
CA GLY A 187 14.33 -0.56 -14.41
C GLY A 187 12.98 -0.58 -13.67
N GLY A 188 11.93 -0.04 -14.30
CA GLY A 188 10.59 -0.04 -13.75
C GLY A 188 9.96 -1.43 -13.67
N ALA A 189 10.12 -2.24 -14.73
CA ALA A 189 9.68 -3.64 -14.74
C ALA A 189 10.37 -4.46 -13.64
N ALA A 190 11.69 -4.32 -13.49
CA ALA A 190 12.46 -5.02 -12.46
C ALA A 190 11.99 -4.66 -11.04
N ALA A 191 11.70 -3.39 -10.77
CA ALA A 191 11.24 -2.92 -9.47
C ALA A 191 9.89 -3.55 -9.07
N LEU A 192 8.88 -3.51 -9.96
CA LEU A 192 7.56 -4.08 -9.67
C LEU A 192 7.52 -5.61 -9.77
N ALA A 193 8.36 -6.23 -10.60
CA ALA A 193 8.54 -7.68 -10.64
C ALA A 193 9.10 -8.19 -9.31
N GLY A 194 10.14 -7.52 -8.77
CA GLY A 194 10.71 -7.84 -7.47
C GLY A 194 9.65 -7.75 -6.37
N LEU A 195 8.84 -6.70 -6.37
CA LEU A 195 7.72 -6.54 -5.42
C LEU A 195 6.70 -7.69 -5.53
N ALA A 196 6.27 -8.03 -6.75
CA ALA A 196 5.30 -9.09 -6.98
C ALA A 196 5.84 -10.47 -6.52
N LEU A 197 7.11 -10.77 -6.83
CA LEU A 197 7.77 -12.00 -6.39
C LEU A 197 8.00 -12.05 -4.88
N GLY A 198 8.40 -10.94 -4.26
CA GLY A 198 8.63 -10.86 -2.82
C GLY A 198 7.36 -11.08 -2.00
N THR A 199 6.19 -10.67 -2.52
CA THR A 199 4.90 -10.87 -1.85
C THR A 199 4.28 -12.26 -2.10
N ALA A 200 4.73 -12.98 -3.14
CA ALA A 200 4.21 -14.31 -3.49
C ALA A 200 4.19 -15.33 -2.33
N PRO A 201 5.26 -15.50 -1.52
CA PRO A 201 5.24 -16.44 -0.39
C PRO A 201 4.18 -16.09 0.66
N ALA A 202 3.92 -14.80 0.91
CA ALA A 202 2.88 -14.38 1.85
C ALA A 202 1.47 -14.72 1.32
N PHE A 203 1.21 -14.51 0.03
CA PHE A 203 -0.07 -14.90 -0.60
C PHE A 203 -0.28 -16.42 -0.63
N ALA A 204 0.78 -17.18 -0.91
CA ALA A 204 0.72 -18.63 -0.89
C ALA A 204 0.45 -19.16 0.54
N ALA A 205 1.17 -18.64 1.54
CA ALA A 205 0.96 -19.00 2.94
C ALA A 205 -0.45 -18.63 3.41
N LEU A 206 -0.95 -17.45 3.06
CA LEU A 206 -2.30 -17.02 3.40
C LEU A 206 -3.36 -17.92 2.75
N GLY A 207 -3.22 -18.26 1.46
CA GLY A 207 -4.13 -19.17 0.76
C GLY A 207 -4.17 -20.58 1.37
N LEU A 208 -3.02 -21.10 1.84
CA LEU A 208 -2.94 -22.37 2.55
C LEU A 208 -3.53 -22.30 3.96
N LEU A 209 -3.26 -21.22 4.70
CA LEU A 209 -3.75 -21.01 6.06
C LEU A 209 -5.27 -20.81 6.11
N LEU A 210 -5.83 -20.13 5.12
CA LEU A 210 -7.28 -19.95 4.98
C LEU A 210 -8.01 -21.27 4.64
N ARG A 211 -7.29 -22.29 4.14
CA ARG A 211 -7.86 -23.63 3.87
C ARG A 211 -8.04 -24.45 5.15
N THR A 212 -7.26 -24.19 6.19
CA THR A 212 -7.22 -25.00 7.42
C THR A 212 -8.03 -24.41 8.58
N LEU A 213 -8.45 -23.14 8.50
CA LEU A 213 -9.10 -22.44 9.61
C LEU A 213 -10.54 -22.04 9.28
N ALA A 214 -11.45 -22.19 10.25
CA ALA A 214 -12.88 -21.95 10.12
C ALA A 214 -13.19 -20.52 9.60
N ALA A 215 -13.89 -20.45 8.46
CA ALA A 215 -14.05 -19.27 7.61
C ALA A 215 -14.73 -18.05 8.26
N THR A 216 -15.33 -18.17 9.44
CA THR A 216 -16.17 -17.10 10.03
C THR A 216 -15.36 -16.07 10.82
N ARG A 217 -14.43 -16.48 11.70
CA ARG A 217 -13.66 -15.52 12.54
C ARG A 217 -12.54 -14.83 11.76
N LEU A 218 -11.85 -15.55 10.89
CA LEU A 218 -10.79 -14.99 10.05
C LEU A 218 -11.31 -13.95 9.06
N ALA A 219 -12.51 -14.17 8.53
CA ALA A 219 -13.08 -13.28 7.55
C ALA A 219 -13.61 -11.97 8.20
N ALA A 220 -13.90 -11.98 9.50
CA ALA A 220 -14.14 -10.77 10.30
C ALA A 220 -12.81 -10.02 10.59
N LEU A 221 -11.76 -10.74 11.01
CA LEU A 221 -10.43 -10.17 11.23
C LEU A 221 -9.85 -9.57 9.94
N ALA A 222 -10.03 -10.22 8.79
CA ALA A 222 -9.60 -9.72 7.49
C ALA A 222 -10.35 -8.43 7.10
N GLY A 223 -11.64 -8.32 7.40
CA GLY A 223 -12.43 -7.10 7.18
C GLY A 223 -11.98 -5.94 8.06
N ILE A 224 -11.67 -6.20 9.33
CA ILE A 224 -11.13 -5.20 10.27
C ILE A 224 -9.72 -4.76 9.84
N ALA A 225 -8.85 -5.71 9.46
CA ALA A 225 -7.52 -5.42 8.96
C ALA A 225 -7.57 -4.59 7.66
N ALA A 226 -8.48 -4.93 6.74
CA ALA A 226 -8.73 -4.15 5.52
C ALA A 226 -9.20 -2.72 5.83
N LEU A 227 -10.10 -2.55 6.82
CA LEU A 227 -10.57 -1.25 7.27
C LEU A 227 -9.42 -0.41 7.85
N ALA A 228 -8.61 -1.01 8.74
CA ALA A 228 -7.45 -0.35 9.35
C ALA A 228 -6.41 0.06 8.30
N ALA A 229 -6.12 -0.83 7.34
CA ALA A 229 -5.23 -0.56 6.23
C ALA A 229 -5.75 0.56 5.30
N GLY A 230 -7.04 0.55 4.99
CA GLY A 230 -7.69 1.60 4.20
C GLY A 230 -7.60 2.96 4.90
N LEU A 231 -7.92 3.00 6.20
CA LEU A 231 -7.86 4.24 6.99
C LEU A 231 -6.41 4.76 7.13
N PHE A 232 -5.44 3.87 7.31
CA PHE A 232 -4.02 4.22 7.31
C PHE A 232 -3.55 4.79 5.95
N THR A 233 -4.06 4.23 4.84
CA THR A 233 -3.77 4.72 3.49
C THR A 233 -4.36 6.11 3.25
N VAL A 234 -5.61 6.34 3.68
CA VAL A 234 -6.22 7.68 3.65
C VAL A 234 -5.42 8.67 4.50
N GLY A 235 -5.05 8.29 5.72
CA GLY A 235 -4.22 9.12 6.60
C GLY A 235 -2.87 9.46 5.98
N SER A 236 -2.21 8.49 5.35
CA SER A 236 -0.93 8.70 4.63
C SER A 236 -1.09 9.64 3.44
N GLY A 237 -2.17 9.51 2.65
CA GLY A 237 -2.46 10.39 1.52
C GLY A 237 -2.74 11.83 1.96
N LEU A 238 -3.61 12.01 2.96
CA LEU A 238 -3.90 13.33 3.54
C LEU A 238 -2.64 13.98 4.14
N ARG A 239 -1.74 13.18 4.75
CA ARG A 239 -0.44 13.64 5.25
C ARG A 239 0.50 14.05 4.11
N LEU A 240 0.54 13.29 3.02
CA LEU A 240 1.37 13.62 1.86
C LEU A 240 0.89 14.89 1.16
N GLY A 241 -0.43 15.12 1.10
CA GLY A 241 -1.03 16.30 0.50
C GLY A 241 -1.00 17.55 1.38
N GLY A 242 -0.57 17.44 2.65
CA GLY A 242 -0.61 18.54 3.61
C GLY A 242 -2.04 18.98 3.98
N TRP A 243 -3.05 18.15 3.74
CA TRP A 243 -4.47 18.47 3.97
C TRP A 243 -4.94 18.16 5.39
N LEU A 244 -4.17 17.38 6.15
CA LEU A 244 -4.40 17.21 7.58
C LEU A 244 -3.76 18.38 8.34
N PRO A 245 -4.51 19.12 9.17
CA PRO A 245 -3.92 19.96 10.20
C PRO A 245 -3.09 19.04 11.10
N ASP A 246 -1.82 19.36 11.32
CA ASP A 246 -0.97 18.59 12.23
C ASP A 246 -1.46 18.84 13.68
N PHE A 247 -2.48 18.09 14.12
CA PHE A 247 -2.91 18.00 15.51
C PHE A 247 -1.84 17.23 16.30
N SER A 248 -0.69 17.85 16.51
CA SER A 248 0.30 17.35 17.45
C SER A 248 -0.26 17.55 18.86
N LEU A 249 -0.87 16.50 19.43
CA LEU A 249 -0.93 16.36 20.88
C LEU A 249 0.54 16.36 21.36
N PRO A 250 0.96 17.32 22.20
CA PRO A 250 2.34 17.41 22.68
C PRO A 250 2.85 16.12 23.36
N GLN A 251 1.95 15.21 23.75
CA GLN A 251 2.24 13.93 24.38
C GLN A 251 2.22 12.69 23.46
N LEU A 252 1.83 12.79 22.19
CA LEU A 252 1.82 11.65 21.24
C LEU A 252 2.65 11.94 19.97
N GLY A 253 3.73 12.68 20.13
CA GLY A 253 4.69 12.93 19.05
C GLY A 253 5.48 11.67 18.70
N SER A 254 5.72 11.47 17.40
CA SER A 254 6.78 10.58 16.91
C SER A 254 8.06 10.77 17.74
N PRO A 255 8.81 9.70 18.08
CA PRO A 255 9.97 9.75 18.97
C PRO A 255 11.15 10.62 18.46
N ALA A 256 10.99 11.32 17.34
CA ALA A 256 12.00 12.16 16.70
C ALA A 256 12.00 13.63 17.18
N ALA A 257 11.12 14.01 18.12
CA ALA A 257 11.05 15.38 18.66
C ALA A 257 12.17 15.73 19.68
N ALA A 258 12.99 14.77 20.10
CA ALA A 258 13.97 14.97 21.18
C ALA A 258 15.31 15.60 20.76
N ALA A 259 15.54 15.87 19.47
CA ALA A 259 16.74 16.57 19.02
C ALA A 259 16.38 17.54 17.89
N ALA A 260 16.15 18.81 18.21
CA ALA A 260 15.98 19.84 17.20
C ALA A 260 17.35 20.25 16.67
N GLY A 261 17.69 19.86 15.43
CA GLY A 261 18.94 20.31 14.79
C GLY A 261 18.79 21.74 14.27
N ARG A 262 19.66 22.66 14.70
CA ARG A 262 19.65 24.05 14.23
C ARG A 262 20.58 24.21 13.04
N ALA A 263 20.12 24.88 11.99
CA ALA A 263 20.92 25.18 10.82
C ALA A 263 22.06 26.15 11.19
N LEU A 264 23.25 25.89 10.65
CA LEU A 264 24.42 26.75 10.84
C LEU A 264 24.49 27.73 9.68
N THR A 265 24.59 29.03 9.97
CA THR A 265 24.75 30.04 8.93
C THR A 265 26.23 30.14 8.55
N GLY A 266 26.56 29.90 7.29
CA GLY A 266 27.90 30.10 6.77
C GLY A 266 28.22 31.59 6.53
N ALA A 267 29.50 31.90 6.32
CA ALA A 267 29.97 33.25 6.02
C ALA A 267 29.39 33.81 4.69
N ASP A 268 28.91 32.92 3.82
CA ASP A 268 28.20 33.16 2.57
C ASP A 268 26.72 33.59 2.76
N GLY A 269 26.24 33.64 4.01
CA GLY A 269 24.84 33.94 4.32
C GLY A 269 23.86 32.79 4.03
N VAL A 270 24.38 31.64 3.58
CA VAL A 270 23.61 30.43 3.31
C VAL A 270 23.60 29.54 4.55
N GLN A 271 22.42 29.05 4.90
CA GLN A 271 22.26 28.16 6.05
C GLN A 271 22.51 26.71 5.61
N ARG A 272 23.32 25.96 6.35
CA ARG A 272 23.55 24.52 6.11
C ARG A 272 22.91 23.70 7.22
N LEU A 273 22.14 22.70 6.83
CA LEU A 273 21.43 21.79 7.71
C LEU A 273 21.66 20.35 7.27
N THR A 274 21.96 19.44 8.20
CA THR A 274 22.14 18.02 7.90
C THR A 274 21.01 17.21 8.51
N ILE A 275 20.38 16.36 7.69
CA ILE A 275 19.30 15.46 8.11
C ILE A 275 19.63 14.04 7.66
N TRP A 276 19.68 13.12 8.59
CA TRP A 276 19.82 11.69 8.32
C TRP A 276 18.47 11.09 7.96
N ALA A 277 18.40 10.46 6.79
CA ALA A 277 17.29 9.60 6.39
C ALA A 277 17.67 8.16 6.72
N THR A 278 17.12 7.62 7.81
CA THR A 278 17.31 6.22 8.24
C THR A 278 16.09 5.38 7.85
N PRO A 279 16.19 4.04 7.85
CA PRO A 279 15.03 3.17 7.58
C PRO A 279 13.84 3.42 8.53
N GLU A 280 14.12 3.95 9.73
CA GLU A 280 13.15 4.24 10.80
C GLU A 280 12.66 5.70 10.83
N GLY A 281 13.16 6.58 9.95
CA GLY A 281 12.68 7.96 9.83
C GLY A 281 13.77 9.00 9.62
N PHE A 282 13.41 10.28 9.80
CA PHE A 282 14.33 11.41 9.65
C PHE A 282 14.89 11.85 10.99
N ARG A 283 16.21 12.07 11.05
CA ARG A 283 16.92 12.55 12.24
C ARG A 283 17.83 13.74 11.89
N PRO A 284 17.62 14.93 12.44
CA PRO A 284 16.55 15.28 13.36
C PRO A 284 15.16 15.23 12.68
N GLY A 285 14.11 14.92 13.46
CA GLY A 285 12.73 14.95 12.96
C GLY A 285 12.18 16.38 12.84
N ILE A 286 12.77 17.30 13.60
CA ILE A 286 12.47 18.73 13.55
C ILE A 286 13.81 19.46 13.42
N ALA A 287 13.93 20.32 12.42
CA ALA A 287 15.05 21.22 12.26
C ALA A 287 14.60 22.68 12.35
N VAL A 288 15.51 23.56 12.72
CA VAL A 288 15.24 24.99 12.86
C VAL A 288 16.20 25.78 11.98
N ALA A 289 15.67 26.70 11.18
CA ALA A 289 16.42 27.61 10.33
C ALA A 289 15.91 29.05 10.52
N ALA A 290 16.75 30.04 10.20
CA ALA A 290 16.38 31.44 10.13
C ALA A 290 15.44 31.70 8.94
N ALA A 291 14.35 32.42 9.19
CA ALA A 291 13.47 32.93 8.14
C ALA A 291 14.19 33.97 7.26
N GLY A 292 13.80 34.07 5.99
CA GLY A 292 14.32 35.06 5.05
C GLY A 292 15.71 34.78 4.49
N ARG A 293 16.33 33.63 4.80
CA ARG A 293 17.65 33.23 4.26
C ARG A 293 17.57 31.90 3.51
N PRO A 294 18.35 31.72 2.43
CA PRO A 294 18.42 30.44 1.72
C PRO A 294 19.00 29.34 2.63
N VAL A 295 18.53 28.11 2.45
CA VAL A 295 19.01 26.95 3.21
C VAL A 295 19.37 25.78 2.28
N GLU A 296 20.53 25.19 2.53
CA GLU A 296 21.01 23.95 1.95
C GLU A 296 20.80 22.82 2.96
N ILE A 297 19.93 21.88 2.62
CA ILE A 297 19.65 20.71 3.45
C ILE A 297 20.37 19.50 2.84
N ALA A 298 21.40 19.02 3.52
CA ALA A 298 22.09 17.78 3.17
C ALA A 298 21.36 16.58 3.78
N PHE A 299 20.64 15.84 2.94
CA PHE A 299 20.04 14.57 3.34
C PHE A 299 21.06 13.45 3.21
N ARG A 300 21.45 12.85 4.34
CA ARG A 300 22.43 11.75 4.40
C ARG A 300 21.75 10.40 4.56
N THR A 301 22.25 9.40 3.85
CA THR A 301 21.79 8.01 3.92
C THR A 301 22.96 7.08 4.17
N ASP A 302 22.71 6.01 4.90
CA ASP A 302 23.66 4.94 5.15
C ASP A 302 22.96 3.58 5.01
N ASP A 303 23.36 2.81 3.98
CA ASP A 303 22.72 1.58 3.46
C ASP A 303 21.19 1.58 3.57
N ASN A 304 20.58 2.74 3.29
CA ASN A 304 19.16 2.91 3.50
C ASN A 304 18.40 2.36 2.30
N ARG A 305 17.57 1.34 2.54
CA ARG A 305 16.67 0.73 1.55
C ARG A 305 15.18 0.93 1.87
N GLY A 306 14.89 1.75 2.87
CA GLY A 306 13.54 2.06 3.32
C GLY A 306 12.85 3.16 2.50
N CYS A 307 11.63 3.52 2.93
CA CYS A 307 10.78 4.50 2.24
C CYS A 307 11.35 5.93 2.23
N THR A 308 12.21 6.26 3.19
CA THR A 308 12.87 7.57 3.31
C THR A 308 13.89 7.85 2.20
N ARG A 309 14.23 6.85 1.36
CA ARG A 309 15.00 7.06 0.13
C ARG A 309 14.30 7.98 -0.88
N THR A 310 12.98 8.08 -0.79
CA THR A 310 12.19 9.02 -1.57
C THR A 310 11.73 10.12 -0.63
N LEU A 311 12.05 11.37 -0.95
CA LEU A 311 11.75 12.55 -0.15
C LEU A 311 10.85 13.49 -0.94
N ALA A 312 9.64 13.74 -0.44
CA ALA A 312 8.78 14.80 -0.92
C ALA A 312 9.03 16.06 -0.09
N ILE A 313 9.51 17.13 -0.73
CA ILE A 313 9.82 18.42 -0.10
C ILE A 313 9.54 19.55 -1.08
N ASP A 314 8.91 20.63 -0.63
CA ASP A 314 8.69 21.85 -1.45
C ASP A 314 8.03 21.54 -2.81
N ASP A 315 6.95 20.75 -2.76
CA ASP A 315 6.15 20.26 -3.91
C ASP A 315 6.93 19.47 -4.99
N ARG A 316 8.14 18.97 -4.67
CA ARG A 316 8.93 18.10 -5.56
C ARG A 316 9.37 16.82 -4.87
N ASP A 317 9.58 15.78 -5.66
CA ASP A 317 10.14 14.50 -5.21
C ASP A 317 11.63 14.42 -5.50
N VAL A 318 12.41 14.02 -4.49
CA VAL A 318 13.86 13.85 -4.55
C VAL A 318 14.21 12.41 -4.18
N VAL A 319 14.96 11.73 -5.03
CA VAL A 319 15.48 10.38 -4.75
C VAL A 319 16.86 10.47 -4.14
N LEU A 320 17.02 9.89 -2.95
CA LEU A 320 18.27 9.81 -2.21
C LEU A 320 19.08 8.56 -2.63
N PRO A 321 20.42 8.64 -2.60
CA PRO A 321 21.28 7.47 -2.81
C PRO A 321 21.08 6.44 -1.68
N VAL A 322 21.50 5.19 -1.92
CA VAL A 322 21.47 4.13 -0.89
C VAL A 322 22.41 4.46 0.26
N THR A 323 23.63 4.88 -0.07
CA THR A 323 24.62 5.43 0.87
C THR A 323 25.19 6.71 0.26
N GLY A 324 25.34 7.76 1.07
CA GLY A 324 25.91 9.03 0.65
C GLY A 324 25.06 10.22 1.10
N GLU A 325 25.06 11.28 0.29
CA GLU A 325 24.27 12.47 0.58
C GLU A 325 23.69 13.10 -0.69
N ARG A 326 22.57 13.80 -0.52
CA ARG A 326 21.95 14.63 -1.54
C ARG A 326 21.58 15.97 -0.94
N VAL A 327 22.12 17.04 -1.50
CA VAL A 327 21.83 18.40 -1.07
C VAL A 327 20.59 18.92 -1.78
N VAL A 328 19.60 19.35 -1.00
CA VAL A 328 18.40 20.04 -1.47
C VAL A 328 18.55 21.52 -1.13
N ARG A 329 18.57 22.37 -2.15
CA ARG A 329 18.61 23.82 -1.99
C ARG A 329 17.19 24.36 -1.92
N LEU A 330 16.94 25.21 -0.93
CA LEU A 330 15.69 25.92 -0.74
C LEU A 330 15.96 27.42 -0.80
N ALA A 331 15.12 28.14 -1.55
CA ALA A 331 15.13 29.58 -1.57
C ALA A 331 14.74 30.14 -0.19
N ALA A 332 14.98 31.44 0.02
CA ALA A 332 14.59 32.13 1.24
C ALA A 332 13.09 31.91 1.52
N HIS A 333 12.80 31.31 2.67
CA HIS A 333 11.44 30.99 3.08
C HIS A 333 10.96 32.00 4.13
N PRO A 334 9.70 32.47 4.04
CA PRO A 334 9.12 33.29 5.10
C PRO A 334 8.99 32.49 6.39
N GLU A 335 8.66 33.17 7.48
CA GLU A 335 8.37 32.49 8.75
C GLU A 335 7.27 31.44 8.58
N GLY A 336 7.46 30.29 9.22
CA GLY A 336 6.52 29.20 9.11
C GLY A 336 7.19 27.84 9.25
N ARG A 337 6.49 26.80 8.81
CA ARG A 337 6.98 25.42 8.85
C ARG A 337 6.96 24.87 7.43
N LEU A 338 8.11 24.41 6.96
CA LEU A 338 8.20 23.59 5.77
C LEU A 338 8.13 22.12 6.18
N ARG A 339 7.14 21.42 5.63
CA ARG A 339 6.95 19.99 5.83
C ARG A 339 7.70 19.22 4.74
N TYR A 340 8.30 18.11 5.13
CA TYR A 340 8.79 17.10 4.19
C TYR A 340 8.39 15.70 4.67
N ALA A 341 8.29 14.75 3.75
CA ALA A 341 7.85 13.39 4.06
C ALA A 341 8.60 12.36 3.21
N CYS A 342 8.65 11.11 3.70
CA CYS A 342 9.08 10.01 2.86
C CYS A 342 8.06 9.79 1.73
N GLY A 343 8.45 9.13 0.64
CA GLY A 343 7.57 8.90 -0.51
C GLY A 343 6.37 7.99 -0.22
N MET A 344 6.24 7.46 1.00
CA MET A 344 5.04 6.77 1.48
C MET A 344 4.17 7.63 2.41
N GLY A 345 4.59 8.85 2.76
CA GLY A 345 3.89 9.73 3.72
C GLY A 345 3.93 9.24 5.18
N MET A 346 4.64 8.15 5.47
CA MET A 346 4.69 7.49 6.78
C MET A 346 5.57 8.26 7.78
N TYR A 347 6.79 8.59 7.37
CA TYR A 347 7.72 9.39 8.16
C TYR A 347 7.66 10.83 7.66
N VAL A 348 7.45 11.75 8.60
CA VAL A 348 7.36 13.18 8.35
C VAL A 348 8.43 13.90 9.16
N GLY A 349 8.97 14.96 8.58
CA GLY A 349 9.84 15.89 9.28
C GLY A 349 9.50 17.33 8.95
N PHE A 350 10.01 18.24 9.77
CA PHE A 350 9.67 19.65 9.71
C PHE A 350 10.91 20.52 9.79
N VAL A 351 10.98 21.54 8.95
CA VAL A 351 11.92 22.66 9.11
C VAL A 351 11.11 23.87 9.56
N ARG A 352 11.40 24.37 10.76
CA ARG A 352 10.78 25.59 11.30
C ARG A 352 11.65 26.79 10.95
N PHE A 353 11.07 27.74 10.23
CA PHE A 353 11.68 29.02 9.91
C PHE A 353 11.27 30.05 10.96
N GLU A 354 12.22 30.45 11.80
CA GLU A 354 12.02 31.42 12.89
C GLU A 354 12.68 32.75 12.52
N ARG A 355 12.08 33.88 12.93
CA ARG A 355 12.83 35.15 12.97
C ARG A 355 14.06 35.00 13.84
N VAL A 356 15.19 35.42 13.31
CA VAL A 356 16.38 35.65 14.12
C VAL A 356 16.15 36.98 14.83
N PRO A 357 16.22 37.03 16.17
CA PRO A 357 16.11 38.27 16.93
C PRO A 357 17.25 39.24 16.60
#